data_AF-A0A537LNM1-F1
#
_entry.id   AF-A0A537LNM1-F1
#
_cell.length_a   1.000
_cell.length_b   1.000
_cell.length_c   1.000
_cell.angle_alpha   90.00
_cell.angle_beta   90.00
_cell.angle_gamma   90.00
#
_symmetry.space_group_name_H-M   'P 1'
#
loop_
_entity.id
_entity.type
_entity.pdbx_description
1 polymer ?
#
loop_
_entity_poly.entity_id
_entity_poly.type
_entity_poly.pdbx_seq_one_letter_code
_entity_poly.pdbx_strand_id
1 'polypeptide(L)'
;MDVIGVDPASEEVPRRAVQVLSGGGLVAFPTDTFYALGANARDEAAVARVFAAKQRPRGHPLPVLVADREQWRMVVADLPEAGLLLADRFWPGALTIVCRR
;
A
#
# COMPACT_ATOMS: atom_id res chain seq x y z
N MET A 1 11.92 -10.64 -13.39
CA MET A 1 11.96 -9.57 -12.36
C MET A 1 12.66 -8.43 -13.03
N ASP A 2 11.93 -7.35 -13.31
CA ASP A 2 12.47 -6.18 -13.97
C ASP A 2 12.87 -5.16 -12.91
N VAL A 3 14.10 -4.65 -12.98
CA VAL A 3 14.63 -3.64 -12.06
C VAL A 3 14.75 -2.34 -12.82
N ILE A 4 14.07 -1.30 -12.34
CA ILE A 4 14.02 0.02 -12.97
C ILE A 4 14.62 1.02 -11.99
N GLY A 5 15.63 1.78 -12.44
CA GLY A 5 16.18 2.89 -11.66
C GLY A 5 15.14 4.00 -11.51
N VAL A 6 15.01 4.56 -10.31
CA VAL A 6 14.06 5.63 -10.02
C VAL A 6 14.78 6.97 -10.03
N ASP A 7 14.46 7.82 -10.99
CA ASP A 7 14.73 9.26 -10.91
C ASP A 7 13.50 9.93 -10.26
N PRO A 8 13.64 10.58 -9.09
CA PRO A 8 12.53 11.27 -8.42
C PRO A 8 11.85 12.36 -9.27
N ALA A 9 12.54 12.90 -10.27
CA ALA A 9 11.99 13.92 -11.17
C ALA A 9 11.19 13.32 -12.34
N SER A 10 11.17 12.00 -12.51
CA SER A 10 10.54 11.32 -13.65
C SER A 10 9.20 10.66 -13.30
N GLU A 11 8.18 10.97 -14.11
CA GLU A 11 6.86 10.32 -14.06
C GLU A 11 6.83 8.94 -14.75
N GLU A 12 7.92 8.53 -15.41
CA GLU A 12 7.97 7.27 -16.15
C GLU A 12 7.84 6.06 -15.22
N VAL A 13 8.55 6.08 -14.09
CA VAL A 13 8.57 4.98 -13.13
C VAL A 13 7.21 4.80 -12.44
N PRO A 14 6.57 5.85 -11.87
CA PRO A 14 5.22 5.73 -11.35
C PRO A 14 4.22 5.21 -12.38
N ARG A 15 4.28 5.72 -13.63
CA ARG A 15 3.39 5.26 -14.71
C ARG A 15 3.58 3.77 -15.01
N ARG A 16 4.82 3.29 -15.06
CA ARG A 16 5.10 1.87 -15.27
C ARG A 16 4.62 1.01 -14.11
N ALA A 17 4.82 1.46 -12.86
CA ALA A 17 4.31 0.78 -11.68
C ALA A 17 2.78 0.66 -11.71
N VAL A 18 2.07 1.74 -12.09
CA VAL A 18 0.60 1.73 -12.26
C VAL A 18 0.17 0.70 -13.31
N GLN A 19 0.87 0.58 -14.44
CA GLN A 19 0.57 -0.45 -15.45
C GLN A 19 0.71 -1.86 -14.89
N VAL A 20 1.80 -2.13 -14.15
CA VAL A 20 2.04 -3.43 -13.51
C VAL A 20 0.96 -3.75 -12.48
N LEU A 21 0.64 -2.81 -11.59
CA LEU A 21 -0.39 -2.99 -10.56
C LEU A 21 -1.79 -3.18 -11.16
N SER A 22 -2.12 -2.43 -12.22
CA SER A 22 -3.40 -2.53 -12.92
C SER A 22 -3.57 -3.86 -13.66
N GLY A 23 -2.45 -4.49 -14.06
CA GLY A 23 -2.42 -5.84 -14.64
C GLY A 23 -2.36 -6.98 -13.61
N GLY A 24 -2.57 -6.70 -12.32
CA GLY A 24 -2.49 -7.70 -11.24
C GLY A 24 -1.06 -8.15 -10.91
N GLY A 25 -0.06 -7.36 -11.32
CA GLY A 25 1.34 -7.56 -11.00
C GLY A 25 1.71 -7.06 -9.60
N LEU A 26 2.95 -7.33 -9.19
CA LEU A 26 3.51 -6.88 -7.92
C LEU A 26 4.57 -5.81 -8.16
N VAL A 27 4.64 -4.81 -7.29
CA VAL A 27 5.68 -3.77 -7.32
C VAL A 27 6.38 -3.72 -5.98
N ALA A 28 7.71 -3.78 -5.99
CA ALA A 28 8.54 -3.48 -4.83
C ALA A 28 8.97 -2.01 -4.88
N PHE A 29 8.75 -1.25 -3.82
CA PHE A 29 9.03 0.19 -3.79
C PHE A 29 9.52 0.65 -2.41
N PRO A 30 10.35 1.70 -2.34
CA PRO A 30 10.82 2.24 -1.08
C PRO A 30 9.68 2.92 -0.32
N THR A 31 9.76 2.90 1.01
CA THR A 31 8.95 3.74 1.91
C THR A 31 9.88 4.45 2.90
N ASP A 32 9.33 5.27 3.79
CA ASP A 32 10.04 5.87 4.91
C ASP A 32 10.51 4.87 5.99
N THR A 33 10.03 3.62 5.95
CA THR A 33 10.37 2.55 6.91
C THR A 33 11.18 1.43 6.27
N PHE A 34 10.57 0.66 5.38
CA PHE A 34 11.17 -0.48 4.69
C PHE A 34 10.72 -0.53 3.23
N TYR A 35 11.35 -1.38 2.42
CA TYR A 35 10.79 -1.69 1.11
C TYR A 35 9.46 -2.43 1.25
N ALA A 36 8.44 -1.91 0.59
CA ALA A 36 7.15 -2.57 0.44
C ALA A 36 7.19 -3.52 -0.76
N LEU A 37 6.39 -4.59 -0.69
CA LEU A 37 5.96 -5.35 -1.86
C LEU A 37 4.43 -5.21 -1.90
N GLY A 38 3.94 -4.46 -2.87
CA GLY A 38 2.54 -4.08 -3.01
C GLY A 38 1.86 -4.68 -4.23
N ALA A 39 0.54 -4.71 -4.15
CA ALA A 39 -0.40 -5.09 -5.20
C ALA A 39 -1.62 -4.16 -5.11
N ASN A 40 -2.49 -4.18 -6.12
CA ASN A 40 -3.79 -3.52 -6.02
C ASN A 40 -4.62 -4.15 -4.89
N ALA A 41 -4.93 -3.37 -3.84
CA ALA A 41 -5.65 -3.83 -2.66
C ALA A 41 -7.11 -4.26 -2.94
N ARG A 42 -7.67 -3.89 -4.10
CA ARG A 42 -9.02 -4.27 -4.54
C ARG A 42 -9.05 -5.53 -5.41
N ASP A 43 -7.89 -6.09 -5.75
CA ASP A 43 -7.76 -7.31 -6.55
C ASP A 43 -7.29 -8.47 -5.65
N GLU A 44 -8.22 -9.35 -5.29
CA GLU A 44 -7.94 -10.50 -4.42
C GLU A 44 -6.86 -11.43 -4.99
N ALA A 45 -6.82 -11.61 -6.32
CA ALA A 45 -5.82 -12.46 -6.97
C ALA A 45 -4.43 -11.83 -6.89
N ALA A 46 -4.33 -10.52 -7.08
CA ALA A 46 -3.07 -9.78 -6.91
C ALA A 46 -2.60 -9.80 -5.43
N VAL A 47 -3.52 -9.63 -4.47
CA VAL A 47 -3.22 -9.74 -3.04
C VAL A 47 -2.70 -11.14 -2.69
N ALA A 48 -3.33 -12.20 -3.21
CA ALA A 48 -2.87 -13.58 -2.99
C ALA A 48 -1.42 -13.80 -3.48
N ARG A 49 -1.01 -13.13 -4.57
CA ARG A 49 0.38 -13.16 -5.07
C ARG A 49 1.36 -12.53 -4.08
N VAL A 50 0.97 -11.46 -3.37
CA VAL A 50 1.80 -10.87 -2.30
C VAL A 50 2.05 -11.88 -1.18
N PHE A 51 1.00 -12.59 -0.74
CA PHE A 51 1.13 -13.63 0.28
C PHE A 51 2.05 -14.76 -0.19
N ALA A 52 1.89 -15.23 -1.42
CA ALA A 52 2.73 -16.28 -2.01
C ALA A 52 4.19 -15.85 -2.10
N ALA A 53 4.46 -14.64 -2.62
CA ALA A 53 5.81 -14.10 -2.78
C ALA A 53 6.52 -13.87 -1.44
N LYS A 54 5.79 -13.43 -0.41
CA LYS A 54 6.33 -13.23 0.95
C LYS A 54 6.38 -14.51 1.80
N GLN A 55 5.86 -15.63 1.27
CA GLN A 55 5.61 -16.86 2.04
C GLN A 55 4.86 -16.56 3.36
N ARG A 56 3.94 -15.60 3.33
CA ARG A 56 3.26 -15.11 4.52
C ARG A 56 2.09 -16.05 4.88
N PRO A 57 1.90 -16.44 6.15
CA PRO A 57 0.72 -17.19 6.56
C PRO A 57 -0.56 -16.44 6.20
N ARG A 58 -1.57 -17.15 5.67
CA ARG A 58 -2.84 -16.55 5.20
C ARG A 58 -3.62 -15.81 6.28
N GLY A 59 -3.33 -16.03 7.55
CA GLY A 59 -3.96 -15.34 8.69
C GLY A 59 -3.29 -14.02 9.11
N HIS A 60 -2.15 -13.64 8.51
CA HIS A 60 -1.45 -12.42 8.89
C HIS A 60 -1.84 -11.26 7.95
N PRO A 61 -2.68 -10.31 8.38
CA PRO A 61 -3.17 -9.27 7.49
C PRO A 61 -2.03 -8.44 6.91
N LEU A 62 -2.29 -7.86 5.74
CA LEU A 62 -1.43 -6.88 5.10
C LEU A 62 -1.97 -5.48 5.39
N PRO A 63 -1.10 -4.49 5.69
CA PRO A 63 -1.53 -3.10 5.76
C PRO A 63 -1.93 -2.62 4.37
N VAL A 64 -2.92 -1.72 4.31
CA VAL A 64 -3.30 -1.01 3.09
C VAL A 64 -2.66 0.37 3.13
N LEU A 65 -1.91 0.72 2.09
CA LEU A 65 -1.33 2.06 1.95
C LEU A 65 -2.33 2.96 1.20
N VAL A 66 -2.45 4.19 1.69
CA VAL A 66 -3.38 5.21 1.19
C VAL A 66 -2.61 6.51 1.01
N ALA A 67 -2.89 7.23 -0.07
CA ALA A 67 -2.20 8.45 -0.42
C ALA A 67 -2.79 9.69 0.25
N ASP A 68 -4.08 9.66 0.58
CA ASP A 68 -4.83 10.82 1.05
C ASP A 68 -6.03 10.44 1.95
N ARG A 69 -6.77 11.46 2.37
CA ARG A 69 -7.91 11.34 3.29
C ARG A 69 -9.14 10.72 2.62
N GLU A 70 -9.27 10.91 1.32
CA GLU A 70 -10.34 10.37 0.50
C GLU A 70 -10.16 8.86 0.37
N GLN A 71 -8.91 8.40 0.20
CA GLN A 71 -8.58 7.00 0.02
C GLN A 71 -8.79 6.15 1.27
N TRP A 72 -8.42 6.62 2.46
CA TRP A 72 -8.62 5.80 3.66
C TRP A 72 -10.11 5.59 3.99
N ARG A 73 -10.97 6.59 3.70
CA ARG A 73 -12.42 6.44 3.82
C ARG A 73 -13.03 5.42 2.86
N MET A 74 -12.32 5.07 1.78
CA MET A 74 -12.76 4.00 0.87
C MET A 74 -12.44 2.59 1.39
N VAL A 75 -11.58 2.45 2.40
CA VAL A 75 -11.08 1.16 2.89
C VAL A 75 -11.47 0.85 4.33
N VAL A 76 -11.96 1.86 5.07
CA VAL A 76 -12.36 1.76 6.48
C VAL A 76 -13.70 2.49 6.65
N ALA A 77 -14.67 1.87 7.33
CA ALA A 77 -15.99 2.48 7.57
C ALA A 77 -15.95 3.69 8.52
N ASP A 78 -15.15 3.61 9.59
CA ASP A 78 -15.05 4.61 10.66
C ASP A 78 -13.65 4.57 11.27
N LEU A 79 -13.09 5.76 11.56
CA LEU A 79 -12.03 5.90 12.54
C LEU A 79 -12.55 6.68 13.76
N PRO A 80 -12.36 6.16 14.98
CA PRO A 80 -12.73 6.90 16.19
C PRO A 80 -11.94 8.21 16.27
N GLU A 81 -12.42 9.17 17.06
CA GLU A 81 -11.79 10.50 17.21
C GLU A 81 -10.28 10.41 17.49
N ALA A 82 -9.87 9.51 18.38
CA ALA A 82 -8.45 9.27 18.65
C ALA A 82 -7.67 8.82 17.39
N GLY A 83 -8.26 7.97 16.55
CA GLY A 83 -7.68 7.54 15.29
C GLY A 83 -7.54 8.68 14.28
N LEU A 84 -8.55 9.56 14.21
CA LEU A 84 -8.50 10.77 13.38
C LEU A 84 -7.39 11.73 13.84
N LEU A 85 -7.29 12.00 15.14
CA LEU A 85 -6.24 12.87 15.69
C LEU A 85 -4.83 12.33 15.39
N LEU A 86 -4.66 11.01 15.49
CA LEU A 86 -3.40 10.36 15.15
C LEU A 86 -3.10 10.43 13.65
N ALA A 87 -4.08 10.13 12.78
CA ALA A 87 -3.93 10.24 11.34
C ALA A 87 -3.55 11.67 10.93
N ASP A 88 -4.22 12.68 11.49
CA ASP A 88 -4.00 14.09 11.18
C ASP A 88 -2.60 14.58 11.57
N ARG A 89 -2.02 13.98 12.62
CA ARG A 89 -0.70 14.37 13.12
C ARG A 89 0.44 13.60 12.47
N PHE A 90 0.23 12.33 12.16
CA PHE A 90 1.31 11.41 11.79
C PHE A 90 1.22 10.90 10.35
N TRP A 91 0.14 11.17 9.61
CA TRP A 91 0.06 10.90 8.18
C TRP A 91 0.25 12.18 7.36
N PRO A 92 1.02 12.13 6.26
CA PRO A 92 1.83 11.00 5.79
C PRO A 92 3.04 10.72 6.72
N GLY A 93 3.31 9.44 7.00
CA GLY A 93 4.42 9.02 7.85
C GLY A 93 4.27 7.60 8.40
N ALA A 94 5.25 7.19 9.23
CA ALA A 94 5.45 5.84 9.74
C ALA A 94 4.46 5.38 10.84
N LEU A 95 3.19 5.78 10.77
CA LEU A 95 2.13 5.30 11.66
C LEU A 95 1.19 4.35 10.89
N THR A 96 0.91 3.18 11.46
CA THR A 96 -0.18 2.31 10.99
C THR A 96 -1.30 2.28 12.01
N ILE A 97 -2.53 2.53 11.57
CA ILE A 97 -3.73 2.48 12.43
C ILE A 97 -4.49 1.19 12.14
N VAL A 98 -4.65 0.34 13.15
CA VAL A 98 -5.50 -0.86 13.07
C VAL A 98 -6.91 -0.46 13.47
N CYS A 99 -7.87 -0.72 12.60
CA CYS A 99 -9.27 -0.35 12.76
C CYS A 99 -10.19 -1.48 12.27
N ARG A 100 -11.48 -1.39 12.60
CA ARG A 100 -12.47 -2.28 12.01
C ARG A 100 -12.69 -1.86 10.57
N ARG A 101 -12.79 -2.85 9.68
CA ARG A 101 -13.16 -2.61 8.29
C ARG A 101 -14.61 -2.16 8.20
#